data_AF-S4RM89-F1
#
_entry.id   AF-S4RM89-F1
#
_cell.length_a   1.000
_cell.length_b   1.000
_cell.length_c   1.000
_cell.angle_alpha   90.00
_cell.angle_beta   90.00
_cell.angle_gamma   90.00
#
_symmetry.space_group_name_H-M   'P 1'
#
loop_
_entity.id
_entity.type
_entity.pdbx_description
1 polymer ?
#
loop_
_entity_poly.entity_id
_entity_poly.type
_entity_poly.pdbx_seq_one_letter_code
_entity_poly.pdbx_strand_id
1 'polypeptide(L)'
;PGPVAPSPGVGRDEQWGWSHGGGGGGGDIGVGGSWDPYAHKFSTFPDQLRVQLREDARRMFYVGYDNYMSHAFPADELNPIDCRGRGPDVDNPSNININDVLGNYSLTLIDALDTLAVMGNASQNGDAHTQCDDNTHFEHFGLFLCAHAAAHACPGACRVLGSLLSAHLIITDTAQPFGDMALPDYEDELLHMAHELASRLLPAFENTNTGIPYPRVNLRRGVPLDVSEETCTAGAGSLLVEFGVLSRLLGDPTYEGAARRAVRSLWALRCNTTGLLGNVINVQSGQWVGSQSGLGAELDSFYEYLLKLKVIFFFKFLILLFKYLRFQRESSCLRLCNHGLVFPSLFENCPKVLSTSTITPLVQVLAGDVEEAICLHAFYYAIWQRFEALPERYNWQLKAPDVHFYPLRPELVESTYLLYQATKNPFYLHVGQKILQSIEKHTRVRCGYATLHHVIDKSKEDRMESFFLSETCKYLFLLFDIENPVHVGGRAFIFTTEGHLLPVGRQLRRAGWRGLHLEDKTVPTRQKITMHPDASQDLSLISQTSECWRVNPERRFSLPLKPMYMQQIESMVGLL
;
A
#
# COMPACT_ATOMS: atom_id res chain seq x y z
N PRO A 1 3.11 28.80 -72.72
CA PRO A 1 3.20 28.35 -74.13
C PRO A 1 3.10 26.81 -74.20
N GLY A 2 1.89 26.28 -74.42
CA GLY A 2 1.64 24.83 -74.61
C GLY A 2 2.07 24.34 -76.01
N PRO A 3 1.55 23.21 -76.53
CA PRO A 3 0.59 22.22 -75.99
C PRO A 3 1.17 20.77 -76.04
N VAL A 4 0.51 19.67 -75.65
CA VAL A 4 -0.59 18.96 -76.36
C VAL A 4 -1.15 17.85 -75.45
N ALA A 5 -2.48 17.78 -75.36
CA ALA A 5 -3.28 16.60 -74.97
C ALA A 5 -3.86 15.96 -76.26
N PRO A 6 -4.41 14.74 -76.25
CA PRO A 6 -5.81 14.59 -75.81
C PRO A 6 -6.21 13.23 -75.17
N SER A 7 -7.19 13.28 -74.26
CA SER A 7 -8.16 12.21 -73.94
C SER A 7 -9.30 12.21 -74.99
N PRO A 8 -10.27 11.25 -75.10
CA PRO A 8 -11.18 10.84 -73.99
C PRO A 8 -11.73 9.40 -74.04
N GLY A 9 -12.43 8.96 -72.98
CA GLY A 9 -13.25 7.75 -73.00
C GLY A 9 -13.84 7.35 -71.64
N VAL A 10 -15.15 7.55 -71.50
CA VAL A 10 -16.02 7.35 -70.32
C VAL A 10 -16.44 5.87 -70.13
N GLY A 11 -16.66 5.40 -68.89
CA GLY A 11 -17.71 4.39 -68.62
C GLY A 11 -17.49 3.32 -67.52
N ARG A 12 -18.14 3.55 -66.36
CA ARG A 12 -18.89 2.65 -65.44
C ARG A 12 -18.34 1.33 -64.86
N ASP A 13 -18.74 1.16 -63.59
CA ASP A 13 -18.90 0.00 -62.69
C ASP A 13 -19.05 -1.40 -63.30
N GLU A 14 -18.43 -2.40 -62.64
CA GLU A 14 -18.88 -3.80 -62.46
C GLU A 14 -17.93 -4.51 -61.46
N GLN A 15 -18.34 -4.79 -60.21
CA GLN A 15 -19.03 -5.99 -59.72
C GLN A 15 -18.37 -7.33 -60.14
N TRP A 16 -17.66 -7.98 -59.21
CA TRP A 16 -17.39 -9.43 -59.26
C TRP A 16 -17.55 -10.06 -57.88
N GLY A 17 -18.60 -10.86 -57.74
CA GLY A 17 -18.89 -11.66 -56.57
C GLY A 17 -18.05 -12.93 -56.47
N TRP A 18 -18.02 -13.50 -55.28
CA TRP A 18 -17.61 -14.88 -55.05
C TRP A 18 -18.70 -15.64 -54.31
N SER A 19 -18.88 -16.85 -54.78
CA SER A 19 -20.01 -17.76 -54.70
C SER A 19 -20.18 -18.45 -53.36
N HIS A 20 -21.44 -18.80 -53.09
CA HIS A 20 -21.89 -19.73 -52.06
C HIS A 20 -21.25 -21.12 -52.16
N GLY A 21 -20.93 -21.68 -51.00
CA GLY A 21 -20.85 -23.12 -50.74
C GLY A 21 -21.26 -23.35 -49.28
N GLY A 22 -22.50 -23.80 -49.08
CA GLY A 22 -23.06 -24.06 -47.75
C GLY A 22 -22.89 -25.52 -47.30
N GLY A 23 -23.05 -25.73 -45.99
CA GLY A 23 -23.50 -27.00 -45.43
C GLY A 23 -22.66 -27.52 -44.26
N GLY A 24 -23.19 -27.42 -43.04
CA GLY A 24 -22.68 -28.17 -41.88
C GLY A 24 -22.95 -27.49 -40.53
N GLY A 25 -24.21 -27.51 -40.08
CA GLY A 25 -24.71 -26.79 -38.91
C GLY A 25 -24.24 -27.31 -37.54
N GLY A 26 -24.26 -26.41 -36.56
CA GLY A 26 -23.93 -26.68 -35.17
C GLY A 26 -24.20 -25.49 -34.24
N GLY A 27 -25.47 -25.06 -34.14
CA GLY A 27 -26.00 -24.38 -32.94
C GLY A 27 -25.67 -22.91 -32.75
N ASP A 28 -26.22 -22.04 -33.61
CA ASP A 28 -26.49 -20.65 -33.25
C ASP A 28 -27.56 -20.63 -32.13
N ILE A 29 -27.19 -20.13 -30.95
CA ILE A 29 -28.14 -19.52 -30.01
C ILE A 29 -27.98 -18.02 -30.18
N GLY A 30 -28.84 -17.43 -31.01
CA GLY A 30 -28.93 -15.99 -31.15
C GLY A 30 -29.53 -15.34 -29.91
N VAL A 31 -28.79 -14.40 -29.33
CA VAL A 31 -29.32 -13.19 -28.69
C VAL A 31 -28.34 -12.06 -29.01
N GLY A 32 -28.81 -10.95 -29.58
CA GLY A 32 -27.99 -9.84 -30.04
C GLY A 32 -27.03 -9.31 -28.95
N GLY A 33 -25.73 -9.55 -29.12
CA GLY A 33 -24.69 -8.98 -28.29
C GLY A 33 -24.39 -7.55 -28.73
N SER A 34 -24.88 -6.57 -27.96
CA SER A 34 -24.44 -5.18 -28.05
C SER A 34 -22.90 -5.12 -28.00
N TRP A 35 -22.30 -4.40 -28.95
CA TRP A 35 -20.87 -4.06 -28.91
C TRP A 35 -20.61 -3.25 -27.63
N ASP A 36 -19.97 -3.87 -26.64
CA ASP A 36 -19.59 -3.23 -25.38
C ASP A 36 -18.12 -2.78 -25.47
N PRO A 37 -17.85 -1.46 -25.52
CA PRO A 37 -16.50 -0.91 -25.62
C PRO A 37 -15.59 -1.34 -24.47
N TYR A 38 -16.14 -1.53 -23.25
CA TYR A 38 -15.35 -1.91 -22.08
C TYR A 38 -14.90 -3.36 -22.19
N ALA A 39 -15.80 -4.27 -22.57
CA ALA A 39 -15.47 -5.69 -22.74
C ALA A 39 -14.40 -5.88 -23.82
N HIS A 40 -14.51 -5.17 -24.93
CA HIS A 40 -13.49 -5.23 -25.99
C HIS A 40 -12.12 -4.72 -25.50
N LYS A 41 -12.10 -3.62 -24.74
CA LYS A 41 -10.85 -3.00 -24.26
C LYS A 41 -10.14 -3.82 -23.17
N PHE A 42 -10.89 -4.37 -22.21
CA PHE A 42 -10.31 -4.91 -20.97
C PHE A 42 -10.33 -6.44 -20.85
N SER A 43 -10.95 -7.16 -21.79
CA SER A 43 -11.08 -8.63 -21.72
C SER A 43 -9.77 -9.40 -21.86
N THR A 44 -8.78 -8.85 -22.55
CA THR A 44 -7.50 -9.49 -22.81
C THR A 44 -6.35 -8.52 -22.60
N PHE A 45 -5.16 -9.04 -22.31
CA PHE A 45 -3.93 -8.26 -22.20
C PHE A 45 -2.79 -9.03 -22.87
N PRO A 46 -2.12 -8.47 -23.90
CA PRO A 46 -1.06 -9.19 -24.61
C PRO A 46 0.15 -9.49 -23.72
N ASP A 47 0.63 -10.74 -23.72
CA ASP A 47 1.79 -11.14 -22.91
C ASP A 47 3.07 -10.39 -23.27
N GLN A 48 3.29 -10.13 -24.56
CA GLN A 48 4.46 -9.35 -25.01
C GLN A 48 4.44 -7.94 -24.43
N LEU A 49 3.27 -7.29 -24.39
CA LEU A 49 3.10 -5.97 -23.78
C LEU A 49 3.31 -6.03 -22.27
N ARG A 50 2.84 -7.09 -21.59
CA ARG A 50 3.05 -7.29 -20.16
C ARG A 50 4.53 -7.38 -19.82
N VAL A 51 5.29 -8.20 -20.56
CA VAL A 51 6.74 -8.33 -20.37
C VAL A 51 7.45 -7.01 -20.66
N GLN A 52 7.04 -6.26 -21.68
CA GLN A 52 7.59 -4.92 -21.94
C GLN A 52 7.36 -3.98 -20.75
N LEU A 53 6.13 -3.92 -20.22
CA LEU A 53 5.80 -3.07 -19.07
C LEU A 53 6.52 -3.47 -17.79
N ARG A 54 6.81 -4.77 -17.62
CA ARG A 54 7.69 -5.25 -16.54
C ARG A 54 9.08 -4.60 -16.64
N GLU A 55 9.68 -4.63 -17.83
CA GLU A 55 11.01 -4.03 -18.05
C GLU A 55 10.97 -2.49 -17.97
N ASP A 56 9.87 -1.86 -18.38
CA ASP A 56 9.70 -0.41 -18.22
C ASP A 56 9.55 -0.02 -16.73
N ALA A 57 8.84 -0.81 -15.92
CA ALA A 57 8.76 -0.61 -14.47
C ALA A 57 10.13 -0.82 -13.78
N ARG A 58 10.88 -1.83 -14.21
CA ARG A 58 12.27 -2.04 -13.77
C ARG A 58 13.15 -0.83 -14.13
N ARG A 59 13.05 -0.34 -15.37
CA ARG A 59 13.82 0.84 -15.81
C ARG A 59 13.47 2.09 -15.00
N MET A 60 12.19 2.29 -14.70
CA MET A 60 11.71 3.39 -13.84
C MET A 60 12.38 3.36 -12.47
N PHE A 61 12.47 2.19 -11.84
CA PHE A 61 13.19 2.02 -10.58
C PHE A 61 14.67 2.40 -10.70
N TYR A 62 15.42 1.78 -11.63
CA TYR A 62 16.87 2.02 -11.75
C TYR A 62 17.19 3.46 -12.15
N VAL A 63 16.36 4.10 -12.98
CA VAL A 63 16.50 5.52 -13.27
C VAL A 63 16.42 6.37 -12.00
N GLY A 64 15.50 6.07 -11.06
CA GLY A 64 15.44 6.78 -9.79
C GLY A 64 16.60 6.40 -8.85
N TYR A 65 16.84 5.10 -8.69
CA TYR A 65 17.84 4.55 -7.77
C TYR A 65 19.28 4.94 -8.15
N ASP A 66 19.68 4.76 -9.42
CA ASP A 66 21.05 5.05 -9.88
C ASP A 66 21.37 6.55 -9.77
N ASN A 67 20.37 7.41 -10.03
CA ASN A 67 20.53 8.84 -9.87
C ASN A 67 20.56 9.25 -8.38
N TYR A 68 19.80 8.58 -7.52
CA TYR A 68 19.94 8.76 -6.08
C TYR A 68 21.36 8.41 -5.63
N MET A 69 21.88 7.25 -6.04
CA MET A 69 23.25 6.83 -5.70
C MET A 69 24.31 7.79 -6.24
N SER A 70 24.11 8.36 -7.44
CA SER A 70 25.08 9.27 -8.07
C SER A 70 25.04 10.71 -7.56
N HIS A 71 23.87 11.19 -7.11
CA HIS A 71 23.64 12.63 -6.86
C HIS A 71 23.18 12.96 -5.44
N ALA A 72 22.65 12.00 -4.70
CA ALA A 72 22.04 12.23 -3.40
C ALA A 72 22.69 11.43 -2.27
N PHE A 73 23.13 10.20 -2.51
CA PHE A 73 23.79 9.39 -1.49
C PHE A 73 24.99 10.15 -0.86
N PRO A 74 25.12 10.20 0.48
CA PRO A 74 24.37 9.46 1.51
C PRO A 74 23.14 10.18 2.11
N ALA A 75 22.65 11.26 1.49
CA ALA A 75 21.45 11.94 1.95
C ALA A 75 20.20 11.04 1.92
N ASP A 76 19.13 11.45 2.61
CA ASP A 76 17.93 10.63 2.77
C ASP A 76 17.13 10.47 1.47
N GLU A 77 16.97 11.56 0.72
CA GLU A 77 16.16 11.61 -0.50
C GLU A 77 16.89 12.35 -1.62
N LEU A 78 16.37 12.22 -2.84
CA LEU A 78 16.84 12.94 -4.02
C LEU A 78 15.91 14.11 -4.34
N ASN A 79 16.50 15.26 -4.63
CA ASN A 79 15.87 16.35 -5.37
C ASN A 79 16.18 16.14 -6.87
N PRO A 80 15.26 15.55 -7.67
CA PRO A 80 15.56 15.01 -9.00
C PRO A 80 15.61 16.07 -10.13
N ILE A 81 15.15 17.30 -9.89
CA ILE A 81 15.27 18.44 -10.82
C ILE A 81 16.66 19.06 -10.69
N ASP A 82 17.04 19.43 -9.46
CA ASP A 82 18.35 20.00 -9.15
C ASP A 82 19.48 18.95 -9.18
N CYS A 83 19.16 17.66 -9.09
CA CYS A 83 20.10 16.54 -9.01
C CYS A 83 21.04 16.66 -7.79
N ARG A 84 20.44 16.76 -6.60
CA ARG A 84 21.18 16.86 -5.33
C ARG A 84 20.49 16.10 -4.21
N GLY A 85 21.26 15.76 -3.18
CA GLY A 85 20.73 15.16 -1.95
C GLY A 85 19.84 16.11 -1.15
N ARG A 86 18.84 15.53 -0.51
CA ARG A 86 17.94 16.16 0.45
C ARG A 86 18.07 15.46 1.80
N GLY A 87 18.27 16.25 2.84
CA GLY A 87 18.36 15.79 4.23
C GLY A 87 17.54 16.69 5.17
N PRO A 88 17.75 16.59 6.48
CA PRO A 88 17.09 17.45 7.46
C PRO A 88 17.37 18.93 7.21
N ASP A 89 16.41 19.75 7.59
CA ASP A 89 16.54 21.19 7.73
C ASP A 89 17.40 21.51 8.97
N VAL A 90 18.71 21.63 8.73
CA VAL A 90 19.71 21.92 9.77
C VAL A 90 19.58 23.35 10.29
N ASP A 91 19.13 24.29 9.45
CA ASP A 91 18.97 25.69 9.80
C ASP A 91 17.76 25.92 10.70
N ASN A 92 16.71 25.09 10.55
CA ASN A 92 15.54 25.10 11.40
C ASN A 92 15.24 23.71 12.00
N PRO A 93 15.85 23.35 13.14
CA PRO A 93 15.59 22.08 13.83
C PRO A 93 14.13 21.88 14.23
N SER A 94 13.34 22.95 14.35
CA SER A 94 11.90 22.88 14.67
C SER A 94 11.00 22.66 13.46
N ASN A 95 11.58 22.51 12.25
CA ASN A 95 10.85 22.15 11.04
C ASN A 95 10.48 20.67 11.02
N ILE A 96 9.50 20.32 11.85
CA ILE A 96 9.03 18.95 12.07
C ILE A 96 8.55 18.29 10.77
N ASN A 97 7.98 19.05 9.83
CA ASN A 97 7.47 18.50 8.57
C ASN A 97 8.58 17.92 7.68
N ILE A 98 9.83 18.38 7.84
CA ILE A 98 11.00 17.87 7.11
C ILE A 98 11.81 16.93 8.01
N ASN A 99 12.11 17.35 9.23
CA ASN A 99 13.06 16.68 10.12
C ASN A 99 12.51 15.38 10.75
N ASP A 100 11.18 15.18 10.74
CA ASP A 100 10.58 13.93 11.23
C ASP A 100 10.80 12.77 10.22
N VAL A 101 10.94 13.10 8.93
CA VAL A 101 11.16 12.11 7.86
C VAL A 101 12.63 12.00 7.51
N LEU A 102 13.32 13.14 7.37
CA LEU A 102 14.72 13.21 6.94
C LEU A 102 15.62 13.35 8.16
N GLY A 103 16.36 12.29 8.48
CA GLY A 103 17.22 12.21 9.66
C GLY A 103 18.67 11.86 9.37
N ASN A 104 19.13 11.97 8.11
CA ASN A 104 20.46 11.63 7.63
C ASN A 104 20.87 10.16 7.89
N TYR A 105 19.98 9.23 7.56
CA TYR A 105 20.21 7.79 7.70
C TYR A 105 20.09 7.07 6.35
N SER A 106 20.29 7.80 5.24
CA SER A 106 20.21 7.28 3.88
C SER A 106 18.89 6.55 3.62
N LEU A 107 17.77 7.19 4.00
CA LEU A 107 16.42 6.62 3.93
C LEU A 107 16.15 5.90 2.61
N THR A 108 16.39 6.54 1.46
CA THR A 108 16.13 5.94 0.13
C THR A 108 16.95 4.67 -0.13
N LEU A 109 18.21 4.62 0.31
CA LEU A 109 19.02 3.40 0.20
C LEU A 109 18.40 2.27 1.00
N ILE A 110 18.12 2.52 2.29
CA ILE A 110 17.56 1.52 3.20
C ILE A 110 16.20 1.05 2.68
N ASP A 111 15.30 1.96 2.35
CA ASP A 111 13.94 1.66 1.89
C ASP A 111 13.93 0.79 0.61
N ALA A 112 14.93 0.94 -0.26
CA ALA A 112 15.02 0.21 -1.52
C ALA A 112 15.65 -1.21 -1.43
N LEU A 113 16.23 -1.62 -0.30
CA LEU A 113 17.04 -2.85 -0.18
C LEU A 113 16.32 -4.11 -0.67
N ASP A 114 15.09 -4.33 -0.20
CA ASP A 114 14.33 -5.52 -0.59
C ASP A 114 13.75 -5.42 -2.01
N THR A 115 13.58 -4.20 -2.52
CA THR A 115 13.15 -3.95 -3.90
C THR A 115 14.23 -4.40 -4.89
N LEU A 116 15.50 -4.13 -4.57
CA LEU A 116 16.64 -4.60 -5.37
C LEU A 116 16.64 -6.13 -5.48
N ALA A 117 16.34 -6.83 -4.38
CA ALA A 117 16.20 -8.28 -4.38
C ALA A 117 15.01 -8.75 -5.24
N VAL A 118 13.84 -8.11 -5.10
CA VAL A 118 12.63 -8.44 -5.86
C VAL A 118 12.81 -8.22 -7.38
N MET A 119 13.50 -7.16 -7.78
CA MET A 119 13.68 -6.81 -9.20
C MET A 119 14.79 -7.61 -9.89
N GLY A 120 15.69 -8.22 -9.09
CA GLY A 120 16.68 -9.20 -9.52
C GLY A 120 17.75 -8.64 -10.43
N ASN A 121 18.93 -8.36 -9.86
CA ASN A 121 20.20 -8.42 -10.58
C ASN A 121 21.36 -8.75 -9.63
N ALA A 122 21.37 -9.96 -9.05
CA ALA A 122 22.46 -10.42 -8.18
C ALA A 122 23.86 -10.29 -8.82
N SER A 123 23.95 -10.20 -10.16
CA SER A 123 25.21 -9.97 -10.87
C SER A 123 25.73 -8.53 -10.94
N GLN A 124 24.93 -7.51 -10.56
CA GLN A 124 25.36 -6.10 -10.52
C GLN A 124 25.47 -5.53 -9.09
N ASN A 125 24.99 -6.24 -8.07
CA ASN A 125 24.91 -5.74 -6.69
C ASN A 125 26.22 -5.79 -5.89
N GLY A 126 27.37 -6.07 -6.50
CA GLY A 126 28.67 -6.04 -5.82
C GLY A 126 29.01 -4.70 -5.13
N ASP A 127 28.33 -3.60 -5.49
CA ASP A 127 28.59 -2.27 -4.94
C ASP A 127 27.66 -1.86 -3.78
N ALA A 128 26.47 -2.45 -3.63
CA ALA A 128 25.53 -2.08 -2.55
C ALA A 128 25.99 -2.61 -1.17
N HIS A 129 26.83 -3.65 -1.15
CA HIS A 129 27.25 -4.34 0.06
C HIS A 129 28.37 -3.64 0.81
N THR A 130 29.24 -2.89 0.11
CA THR A 130 30.42 -2.24 0.71
C THR A 130 30.17 -0.84 1.27
N GLN A 131 28.94 -0.30 1.16
CA GLN A 131 28.66 1.09 1.52
C GLN A 131 27.77 1.27 2.75
N CYS A 132 27.16 0.19 3.27
CA CYS A 132 26.40 0.24 4.52
C CYS A 132 27.30 0.19 5.78
N ASP A 133 28.52 -0.35 5.70
CA ASP A 133 29.37 -0.57 6.88
C ASP A 133 30.10 0.67 7.40
N ASP A 134 30.35 1.69 6.55
CA ASP A 134 31.23 2.80 6.93
C ASP A 134 30.52 4.11 7.32
N ASN A 135 29.20 4.27 7.12
CA ASN A 135 28.54 5.58 7.25
C ASN A 135 27.22 5.65 8.03
N THR A 136 26.63 4.54 8.49
CA THR A 136 25.43 4.58 9.36
C THR A 136 25.81 4.85 10.82
N HIS A 137 26.40 6.00 11.10
CA HIS A 137 26.63 6.45 12.47
C HIS A 137 25.36 7.05 13.08
N PHE A 138 24.49 6.22 13.68
CA PHE A 138 23.28 6.66 14.40
C PHE A 138 23.56 7.65 15.57
N GLU A 139 24.83 7.90 15.90
CA GLU A 139 25.28 8.64 17.08
C GLU A 139 25.07 10.16 17.02
N HIS A 140 24.79 10.75 15.85
CA HIS A 140 24.67 12.21 15.68
C HIS A 140 23.25 12.73 15.47
N PHE A 141 22.22 11.90 15.55
CA PHE A 141 20.90 12.28 15.04
C PHE A 141 19.87 12.61 16.12
N GLY A 142 19.26 13.78 15.96
CA GLY A 142 17.96 14.09 16.56
C GLY A 142 16.85 13.56 15.67
N LEU A 143 16.75 12.24 15.50
CA LEU A 143 15.65 11.63 14.78
C LEU A 143 14.42 11.65 15.67
N PHE A 144 13.37 12.37 15.27
CA PHE A 144 12.06 12.38 15.92
C PHE A 144 11.20 11.29 15.27
N LEU A 145 11.04 10.18 15.95
CA LEU A 145 10.26 9.07 15.42
C LEU A 145 8.77 9.40 15.42
N CYS A 146 8.22 9.78 14.28
CA CYS A 146 6.84 10.21 14.20
C CYS A 146 5.85 9.05 14.05
N ALA A 147 5.03 8.83 15.06
CA ALA A 147 3.71 8.20 15.01
C ALA A 147 2.60 9.24 14.76
N HIS A 148 2.93 10.42 14.22
CA HIS A 148 1.95 11.40 13.81
C HIS A 148 2.23 11.85 12.37
N ALA A 149 1.22 11.73 11.54
CA ALA A 149 1.08 12.62 10.41
C ALA A 149 -0.39 12.98 10.27
N ALA A 150 -0.74 14.16 10.80
CA ALA A 150 -1.85 14.91 10.25
C ALA A 150 -1.49 15.16 8.78
N ALA A 151 -2.29 14.57 7.90
CA ALA A 151 -2.25 14.67 6.44
C ALA A 151 -1.18 13.90 5.63
N HIS A 152 -0.19 13.17 6.20
CA HIS A 152 0.81 12.45 5.38
C HIS A 152 1.32 11.14 6.00
N ALA A 153 0.60 10.02 5.82
CA ALA A 153 1.08 8.62 5.98
C ALA A 153 2.32 8.39 6.87
N CYS A 154 2.10 7.89 8.09
CA CYS A 154 3.08 7.59 9.15
C CYS A 154 4.34 6.82 8.67
N PRO A 155 5.56 7.40 8.58
CA PRO A 155 6.61 6.71 7.82
C PRO A 155 7.97 6.40 8.48
N GLY A 156 8.46 7.10 9.51
CA GLY A 156 9.90 6.97 9.85
C GLY A 156 10.32 5.59 10.40
N ALA A 157 9.57 5.08 11.36
CA ALA A 157 9.92 3.89 12.13
C ALA A 157 9.71 2.58 11.38
N CYS A 158 8.55 2.45 10.75
CA CYS A 158 8.09 1.24 10.09
C CYS A 158 8.86 0.98 8.79
N ARG A 159 9.27 2.04 8.08
CA ARG A 159 10.13 1.95 6.89
C ARG A 159 11.48 1.32 7.23
N VAL A 160 12.24 1.99 8.09
CA VAL A 160 13.62 1.55 8.40
C VAL A 160 13.62 0.17 9.05
N LEU A 161 12.77 -0.07 10.07
CA LEU A 161 12.67 -1.39 10.68
C LEU A 161 12.18 -2.46 9.71
N GLY A 162 11.13 -2.16 8.94
CA GLY A 162 10.55 -3.09 7.98
C GLY A 162 11.57 -3.50 6.92
N SER A 163 12.34 -2.55 6.38
CA SER A 163 13.37 -2.82 5.38
C SER A 163 14.53 -3.62 5.95
N LEU A 164 15.10 -3.22 7.10
CA LEU A 164 16.22 -3.94 7.73
C LEU A 164 15.85 -5.40 8.01
N LEU A 165 14.65 -5.63 8.54
CA LEU A 165 14.14 -6.97 8.80
C LEU A 165 13.86 -7.76 7.52
N SER A 166 13.28 -7.13 6.50
CA SER A 166 13.02 -7.73 5.19
C SER A 166 14.32 -8.17 4.51
N ALA A 167 15.28 -7.26 4.40
CA ALA A 167 16.58 -7.51 3.79
C ALA A 167 17.36 -8.60 4.54
N HIS A 168 17.41 -8.54 5.89
CA HIS A 168 18.00 -9.61 6.71
C HIS A 168 17.36 -10.98 6.43
N LEU A 169 16.03 -11.05 6.39
CA LEU A 169 15.30 -12.28 6.13
C LEU A 169 15.50 -12.81 4.70
N ILE A 170 15.77 -11.94 3.72
CA ILE A 170 16.07 -12.32 2.34
C ILE A 170 17.50 -12.88 2.25
N ILE A 171 18.49 -12.17 2.79
CA ILE A 171 19.92 -12.57 2.75
C ILE A 171 20.12 -13.93 3.44
N THR A 172 19.49 -14.11 4.60
CA THR A 172 19.61 -15.35 5.40
C THR A 172 18.69 -16.47 4.93
N ASP A 173 17.87 -16.27 3.89
CA ASP A 173 16.97 -17.31 3.41
C ASP A 173 17.74 -18.40 2.66
N THR A 174 17.96 -19.54 3.31
CA THR A 174 18.58 -20.73 2.70
C THR A 174 17.91 -21.22 1.40
N ALA A 175 16.64 -20.87 1.17
CA ALA A 175 15.94 -21.22 -0.07
C ALA A 175 16.32 -20.30 -1.25
N GLN A 176 16.95 -19.15 -0.98
CA GLN A 176 17.43 -18.17 -1.97
C GLN A 176 16.40 -17.91 -3.09
N PRO A 177 15.14 -17.56 -2.75
CA PRO A 177 14.05 -17.46 -3.72
C PRO A 177 14.31 -16.39 -4.79
N PHE A 178 15.12 -15.37 -4.48
CA PHE A 178 15.47 -14.27 -5.38
C PHE A 178 16.82 -14.48 -6.10
N GLY A 179 17.37 -15.69 -6.08
CA GLY A 179 18.74 -15.97 -6.52
C GLY A 179 19.72 -15.88 -5.36
N ASP A 180 21.02 -16.04 -5.64
CA ASP A 180 22.07 -16.00 -4.62
C ASP A 180 22.24 -14.57 -4.06
N MET A 181 21.62 -14.34 -2.90
CA MET A 181 21.66 -13.12 -2.09
C MET A 181 22.50 -13.33 -0.83
N ALA A 182 23.15 -14.49 -0.68
CA ALA A 182 23.97 -14.78 0.48
C ALA A 182 25.24 -13.93 0.45
N LEU A 183 25.59 -13.37 1.60
CA LEU A 183 26.80 -12.59 1.79
C LEU A 183 27.78 -13.41 2.63
N PRO A 184 28.96 -13.77 2.11
CA PRO A 184 29.87 -14.69 2.79
C PRO A 184 30.28 -14.31 4.21
N ASP A 185 30.38 -13.00 4.48
CA ASP A 185 30.85 -12.44 5.75
C ASP A 185 29.76 -11.69 6.53
N TYR A 186 28.47 -11.94 6.22
CA TYR A 186 27.35 -11.28 6.90
C TYR A 186 27.04 -11.95 8.25
N GLU A 187 27.23 -11.20 9.34
CA GLU A 187 27.05 -11.63 10.72
C GLU A 187 25.87 -10.88 11.37
N ASP A 188 24.72 -10.89 10.70
CA ASP A 188 23.45 -10.34 11.19
C ASP A 188 23.45 -8.81 11.45
N GLU A 189 24.29 -8.03 10.78
CA GLU A 189 24.47 -6.59 11.01
C GLU A 189 23.15 -5.81 10.84
N LEU A 190 22.35 -6.14 9.82
CA LEU A 190 21.03 -5.52 9.61
C LEU A 190 20.06 -5.83 10.76
N LEU A 191 20.11 -7.03 11.34
CA LEU A 191 19.30 -7.40 12.50
C LEU A 191 19.78 -6.65 13.76
N HIS A 192 21.09 -6.48 13.92
CA HIS A 192 21.66 -5.66 14.99
C HIS A 192 21.22 -4.19 14.89
N MET A 193 21.24 -3.61 13.68
CA MET A 193 20.72 -2.25 13.45
C MET A 193 19.22 -2.16 13.73
N ALA A 194 18.42 -3.15 13.31
CA ALA A 194 16.99 -3.18 13.62
C ALA A 194 16.74 -3.27 15.13
N HIS A 195 17.53 -4.05 15.85
CA HIS A 195 17.47 -4.19 17.30
C HIS A 195 17.81 -2.88 18.02
N GLU A 196 18.89 -2.21 17.60
CA GLU A 196 19.30 -0.92 18.18
C GLU A 196 18.24 0.16 17.93
N LEU A 197 17.73 0.25 16.71
CA LEU A 197 16.67 1.19 16.37
C LEU A 197 15.44 0.92 17.24
N ALA A 198 14.94 -0.31 17.28
CA ALA A 198 13.77 -0.69 18.08
C ALA A 198 13.97 -0.39 19.59
N SER A 199 15.17 -0.65 20.12
CA SER A 199 15.54 -0.31 21.52
C SER A 199 15.37 1.19 21.79
N ARG A 200 15.83 2.03 20.86
CA ARG A 200 15.72 3.49 20.96
C ARG A 200 14.28 3.99 20.78
N LEU A 201 13.35 3.17 20.29
CA LEU A 201 11.92 3.51 20.19
C LEU A 201 11.14 3.20 21.46
N LEU A 202 11.61 2.25 22.28
CA LEU A 202 10.91 1.82 23.49
C LEU A 202 10.53 2.96 24.45
N PRO A 203 11.36 4.02 24.64
CA PRO A 203 10.97 5.15 25.48
C PRO A 203 9.65 5.81 25.08
N ALA A 204 9.23 5.74 23.80
CA ALA A 204 7.94 6.26 23.37
C ALA A 204 6.75 5.55 24.05
N PHE A 205 6.91 4.27 24.41
CA PHE A 205 5.89 3.46 25.08
C PHE A 205 5.91 3.61 26.60
N GLU A 206 6.94 4.25 27.14
CA GLU A 206 7.12 4.44 28.58
C GLU A 206 6.44 5.73 29.06
N ASN A 207 6.11 5.77 30.36
CA ASN A 207 5.49 6.93 31.00
C ASN A 207 4.17 7.40 30.37
N THR A 208 3.45 6.50 29.70
CA THR A 208 2.07 6.72 29.25
C THR A 208 1.10 5.93 30.13
N ASN A 209 0.06 6.59 30.64
CA ASN A 209 -0.94 5.91 31.48
C ASN A 209 -1.74 4.85 30.72
N THR A 210 -1.81 4.96 29.39
CA THR A 210 -2.58 4.06 28.53
C THR A 210 -1.72 2.93 27.94
N GLY A 211 -0.39 3.04 27.94
CA GLY A 211 0.51 2.15 27.20
C GLY A 211 0.49 2.37 25.68
N ILE A 212 -0.18 3.42 25.20
CA ILE A 212 -0.15 3.89 23.81
C ILE A 212 1.08 4.78 23.66
N PRO A 213 1.92 4.61 22.60
CA PRO A 213 3.16 5.35 22.50
C PRO A 213 2.94 6.83 22.20
N TYR A 214 3.83 7.67 22.71
CA TYR A 214 3.98 9.05 22.28
C TYR A 214 4.18 9.13 20.76
N PRO A 215 3.70 10.21 20.13
CA PRO A 215 3.88 10.41 18.70
C PRO A 215 5.33 10.65 18.32
N ARG A 216 6.23 11.03 19.25
CA ARG A 216 7.63 11.33 18.95
C ARG A 216 8.58 10.83 20.04
N VAL A 217 9.74 10.36 19.60
CA VAL A 217 10.89 10.04 20.45
C VAL A 217 12.17 10.46 19.76
N ASN A 218 13.10 11.06 20.50
CA ASN A 218 14.45 11.34 20.04
C ASN A 218 15.31 10.08 20.22
N LEU A 219 15.90 9.55 19.15
CA LEU A 219 16.69 8.31 19.21
C LEU A 219 17.87 8.31 20.20
N ARG A 220 18.37 9.49 20.60
CA ARG A 220 19.49 9.62 21.54
C ARG A 220 19.04 10.03 22.94
N ARG A 221 18.02 10.88 23.03
CA ARG A 221 17.59 11.52 24.29
C ARG A 221 16.29 10.97 24.85
N GLY A 222 15.59 10.10 24.12
CA GLY A 222 14.27 9.61 24.49
C GLY A 222 13.17 10.63 24.19
N VAL A 223 12.05 10.56 24.92
CA VAL A 223 10.87 11.40 24.68
C VAL A 223 11.15 12.86 25.07
N PRO A 224 10.99 13.85 24.16
CA PRO A 224 11.13 15.27 24.48
C PRO A 224 10.11 15.75 25.53
N LEU A 225 10.47 16.75 26.34
CA LEU A 225 9.57 17.30 27.38
C LEU A 225 8.37 18.06 26.81
N ASP A 226 8.52 18.62 25.62
CA ASP A 226 7.53 19.42 24.90
C ASP A 226 6.77 18.60 23.83
N VAL A 227 6.89 17.26 23.88
CA VAL A 227 6.20 16.39 22.93
C VAL A 227 4.68 16.53 23.08
N SER A 228 3.97 16.47 21.95
CA SER A 228 2.52 16.35 21.97
C SER A 228 2.11 15.05 22.68
N GLU A 229 1.13 15.13 23.57
CA GLU A 229 0.48 13.95 24.15
C GLU A 229 -0.55 13.33 23.19
N GLU A 230 -0.75 13.90 22.00
CA GLU A 230 -1.72 13.45 21.01
C GLU A 230 -1.07 12.64 19.90
N THR A 231 -1.54 11.42 19.67
CA THR A 231 -1.05 10.52 18.63
C THR A 231 -2.20 10.04 17.76
N CYS A 232 -1.92 9.66 16.50
CA CYS A 232 -2.93 9.09 15.64
C CYS A 232 -3.03 7.58 15.81
N THR A 233 -4.20 7.00 15.51
CA THR A 233 -4.45 5.56 15.67
C THR A 233 -3.50 4.71 14.84
N ALA A 234 -3.21 5.11 13.61
CA ALA A 234 -2.22 4.47 12.73
C ALA A 234 -0.83 4.47 13.38
N GLY A 235 -0.28 5.64 13.69
CA GLY A 235 1.07 5.71 14.26
C GLY A 235 1.21 5.01 15.61
N ALA A 236 0.15 5.00 16.42
CA ALA A 236 0.15 4.29 17.68
C ALA A 236 0.10 2.76 17.57
N GLY A 237 -0.44 2.21 16.47
CA GLY A 237 -0.75 0.79 16.37
C GLY A 237 -0.08 0.04 15.22
N SER A 238 0.62 0.73 14.33
CA SER A 238 1.26 0.16 13.13
C SER A 238 2.74 -0.22 13.32
N LEU A 239 3.15 -0.65 14.52
CA LEU A 239 4.51 -1.17 14.81
C LEU A 239 4.53 -2.66 15.16
N LEU A 240 3.37 -3.28 15.34
CA LEU A 240 3.28 -4.64 15.89
C LEU A 240 3.78 -5.72 14.91
N VAL A 241 3.79 -5.45 13.60
CA VAL A 241 4.35 -6.39 12.62
C VAL A 241 5.87 -6.45 12.77
N GLU A 242 6.54 -5.31 12.69
CA GLU A 242 8.00 -5.17 12.76
C GLU A 242 8.52 -5.62 14.12
N PHE A 243 7.93 -5.11 15.22
CA PHE A 243 8.31 -5.52 16.57
C PHE A 243 8.03 -7.00 16.82
N GLY A 244 6.95 -7.54 16.24
CA GLY A 244 6.63 -8.96 16.32
C GLY A 244 7.66 -9.83 15.61
N VAL A 245 8.12 -9.43 14.42
CA VAL A 245 9.16 -10.13 13.66
C VAL A 245 10.50 -10.04 14.40
N LEU A 246 10.91 -8.84 14.80
CA LEU A 246 12.15 -8.60 15.54
C LEU A 246 12.22 -9.46 16.81
N SER A 247 11.17 -9.45 17.63
CA SER A 247 11.09 -10.29 18.83
C SER A 247 11.36 -11.77 18.53
N ARG A 248 10.81 -12.29 17.42
CA ARG A 248 10.96 -13.70 17.00
C ARG A 248 12.34 -14.05 16.51
N LEU A 249 13.02 -13.11 15.85
CA LEU A 249 14.41 -13.29 15.44
C LEU A 249 15.35 -13.24 16.65
N LEU A 250 15.13 -12.30 17.57
CA LEU A 250 15.98 -12.13 18.75
C LEU A 250 15.72 -13.14 19.87
N GLY A 251 14.54 -13.76 19.91
CA GLY A 251 14.12 -14.56 21.06
C GLY A 251 13.60 -13.71 22.25
N ASP A 252 13.40 -12.40 22.06
CA ASP A 252 13.08 -11.43 23.12
C ASP A 252 11.65 -10.87 22.96
N PRO A 253 10.73 -11.10 23.93
CA PRO A 253 9.34 -10.64 23.84
C PRO A 253 9.14 -9.14 24.11
N THR A 254 10.18 -8.38 24.46
CA THR A 254 10.07 -6.98 24.89
C THR A 254 9.36 -6.11 23.84
N TYR A 255 9.83 -6.16 22.59
CA TYR A 255 9.30 -5.37 21.47
C TYR A 255 7.85 -5.74 21.16
N GLU A 256 7.58 -7.01 20.84
CA GLU A 256 6.22 -7.49 20.58
C GLU A 256 5.28 -7.17 21.75
N GLY A 257 5.76 -7.32 22.99
CA GLY A 257 5.01 -7.00 24.20
C GLY A 257 4.58 -5.54 24.27
N ALA A 258 5.49 -4.60 23.97
CA ALA A 258 5.20 -3.16 23.94
C ALA A 258 4.15 -2.81 22.89
N ALA A 259 4.38 -3.17 21.63
CA ALA A 259 3.44 -2.87 20.54
C ALA A 259 2.08 -3.56 20.75
N ARG A 260 2.06 -4.79 21.30
CA ARG A 260 0.82 -5.51 21.59
C ARG A 260 0.00 -4.83 22.68
N ARG A 261 0.64 -4.25 23.71
CA ARG A 261 -0.06 -3.47 24.73
C ARG A 261 -0.72 -2.25 24.10
N ALA A 262 -0.01 -1.49 23.27
CA ALA A 262 -0.57 -0.33 22.57
C ALA A 262 -1.80 -0.69 21.72
N VAL A 263 -1.70 -1.74 20.88
CA VAL A 263 -2.82 -2.23 20.06
C VAL A 263 -4.00 -2.67 20.94
N ARG A 264 -3.75 -3.32 22.08
CA ARG A 264 -4.80 -3.71 23.03
C ARG A 264 -5.46 -2.51 23.71
N SER A 265 -4.69 -1.48 24.04
CA SER A 265 -5.21 -0.24 24.63
C SER A 265 -6.10 0.51 23.66
N LEU A 266 -5.64 0.73 22.42
CA LEU A 266 -6.48 1.26 21.34
C LEU A 266 -7.75 0.42 21.18
N TRP A 267 -7.60 -0.90 21.18
CA TRP A 267 -8.73 -1.83 21.08
C TRP A 267 -9.75 -1.66 22.21
N ALA A 268 -9.31 -1.43 23.44
CA ALA A 268 -10.23 -1.26 24.57
C ALA A 268 -11.02 0.06 24.52
N LEU A 269 -10.52 1.07 23.79
CA LEU A 269 -11.05 2.44 23.77
C LEU A 269 -12.09 2.71 22.68
N ARG A 270 -12.55 1.68 21.98
CA ARG A 270 -13.58 1.82 20.96
C ARG A 270 -14.90 2.33 21.52
N CYS A 271 -15.66 2.98 20.64
CA CYS A 271 -17.04 3.31 20.91
C CYS A 271 -17.86 2.03 21.18
N ASN A 272 -18.57 1.98 22.31
CA ASN A 272 -19.37 0.82 22.70
C ASN A 272 -20.59 0.58 21.80
N THR A 273 -21.07 1.62 21.11
CA THR A 273 -22.26 1.52 20.23
C THR A 273 -21.86 1.16 18.81
N THR A 274 -20.92 1.90 18.20
CA THR A 274 -20.52 1.69 16.80
C THR A 274 -19.41 0.66 16.66
N GLY A 275 -18.61 0.43 17.71
CA GLY A 275 -17.42 -0.38 17.63
C GLY A 275 -16.30 0.25 16.79
N LEU A 276 -16.28 1.57 16.62
CA LEU A 276 -15.24 2.28 15.85
C LEU A 276 -14.22 2.98 16.76
N LEU A 277 -13.05 3.28 16.19
CA LEU A 277 -11.96 4.07 16.79
C LEU A 277 -11.97 5.50 16.26
N GLY A 278 -11.55 6.47 17.07
CA GLY A 278 -11.26 7.82 16.59
C GLY A 278 -9.92 7.87 15.84
N ASN A 279 -9.62 9.02 15.22
CA ASN A 279 -8.40 9.22 14.46
C ASN A 279 -7.22 9.71 15.33
N VAL A 280 -7.50 10.52 16.37
CA VAL A 280 -6.45 11.09 17.25
C VAL A 280 -6.82 10.88 18.72
N ILE A 281 -5.86 10.40 19.51
CA ILE A 281 -6.02 10.03 20.92
C ILE A 281 -4.95 10.71 21.79
N ASN A 282 -5.33 11.14 22.99
CA ASN A 282 -4.37 11.58 24.00
C ASN A 282 -3.82 10.38 24.79
N VAL A 283 -2.50 10.20 24.80
CA VAL A 283 -1.79 9.03 25.35
C VAL A 283 -1.85 8.93 26.88
N GLN A 284 -2.16 10.03 27.57
CA GLN A 284 -2.25 10.07 29.04
C GLN A 284 -3.67 9.83 29.55
N SER A 285 -4.67 10.42 28.90
CA SER A 285 -6.07 10.32 29.33
C SER A 285 -6.84 9.18 28.66
N GLY A 286 -6.36 8.70 27.49
CA GLY A 286 -7.08 7.75 26.65
C GLY A 286 -8.34 8.31 26.00
N GLN A 287 -8.53 9.64 26.03
CA GLN A 287 -9.65 10.30 25.37
C GLN A 287 -9.36 10.55 23.89
N TRP A 288 -10.36 10.31 23.06
CA TRP A 288 -10.32 10.67 21.64
C TRP A 288 -10.42 12.20 21.51
N VAL A 289 -9.37 12.82 20.98
CA VAL A 289 -9.35 14.25 20.63
C VAL A 289 -9.98 14.42 19.24
N GLY A 290 -9.61 13.55 18.32
CA GLY A 290 -10.25 13.40 17.02
C GLY A 290 -11.21 12.21 17.04
N SER A 291 -12.49 12.47 16.77
CA SER A 291 -13.54 11.45 16.72
C SER A 291 -13.93 11.03 15.29
N GLN A 292 -13.12 11.38 14.29
CA GLN A 292 -13.34 10.91 12.92
C GLN A 292 -12.92 9.44 12.85
N SER A 293 -13.78 8.60 12.27
CA SER A 293 -13.54 7.17 12.09
C SER A 293 -13.58 6.82 10.62
N GLY A 294 -12.53 6.17 10.09
CA GLY A 294 -12.41 5.86 8.67
C GLY A 294 -11.32 4.83 8.38
N LEU A 295 -11.13 4.51 7.09
CA LEU A 295 -9.96 3.77 6.56
C LEU A 295 -9.01 4.70 5.78
N GLY A 296 -9.16 6.00 5.95
CA GLY A 296 -8.25 6.99 5.40
C GLY A 296 -7.07 7.26 6.32
N ALA A 297 -6.36 8.34 6.01
CA ALA A 297 -5.24 8.84 6.80
C ALA A 297 -5.56 8.81 8.29
N GLU A 298 -4.53 8.53 9.10
CA GLU A 298 -4.57 8.48 10.58
C GLU A 298 -5.18 7.20 11.18
N LEU A 299 -5.86 6.34 10.40
CA LEU A 299 -6.32 5.02 10.85
C LEU A 299 -5.99 3.85 9.91
N ASP A 300 -5.71 4.12 8.64
CA ASP A 300 -5.41 3.15 7.57
C ASP A 300 -4.62 1.91 8.01
N SER A 301 -3.32 2.08 8.28
CA SER A 301 -2.35 1.01 8.53
C SER A 301 -2.66 0.25 9.83
N PHE A 302 -3.40 0.85 10.77
CA PHE A 302 -3.84 0.12 11.97
C PHE A 302 -4.75 -1.06 11.59
N TYR A 303 -5.75 -0.82 10.74
CA TYR A 303 -6.66 -1.88 10.31
C TYR A 303 -5.98 -2.91 9.41
N GLU A 304 -5.07 -2.45 8.55
CA GLU A 304 -4.23 -3.32 7.75
C GLU A 304 -3.39 -4.26 8.63
N TYR A 305 -2.73 -3.73 9.66
CA TYR A 305 -1.87 -4.54 10.54
C TYR A 305 -2.69 -5.55 11.33
N LEU A 306 -3.90 -5.21 11.78
CA LEU A 306 -4.78 -6.19 12.41
C LEU A 306 -5.05 -7.42 11.52
N LEU A 307 -5.15 -7.25 10.20
CA LEU A 307 -5.25 -8.36 9.25
C LEU A 307 -3.93 -9.10 9.08
N LYS A 308 -2.86 -8.36 8.78
CA LYS A 308 -1.54 -8.93 8.50
C LYS A 308 -1.04 -9.76 9.69
N LEU A 309 -1.30 -9.31 10.92
CA LEU A 309 -0.99 -10.05 12.15
C LEU A 309 -1.71 -11.40 12.27
N LYS A 310 -2.93 -11.54 11.73
CA LYS A 310 -3.60 -12.86 11.67
C LYS A 310 -2.84 -13.80 10.73
N VAL A 311 -2.41 -13.30 9.58
CA VAL A 311 -1.71 -14.09 8.57
C VAL A 311 -0.33 -14.52 9.05
N ILE A 312 0.43 -13.60 9.66
CA ILE A 312 1.81 -13.82 10.10
C ILE A 312 1.83 -14.60 11.43
N PHE A 313 1.05 -14.18 12.42
CA PHE A 313 1.17 -14.66 13.81
C PHE A 313 -0.05 -15.42 14.34
N PHE A 314 -1.11 -15.65 13.55
CA PHE A 314 -2.37 -16.26 13.99
C PHE A 314 -3.07 -15.55 15.17
N PHE A 315 -2.93 -14.22 15.25
CA PHE A 315 -3.61 -13.44 16.28
C PHE A 315 -5.14 -13.43 16.07
N LYS A 316 -5.87 -13.52 17.19
CA LYS A 316 -7.35 -13.52 17.22
C LYS A 316 -7.93 -12.10 17.42
N PHE A 317 -7.60 -11.14 16.55
CA PHE A 317 -8.18 -9.78 16.58
C PHE A 317 -9.11 -9.47 15.38
N LEU A 318 -9.56 -10.48 14.63
CA LEU A 318 -10.29 -10.26 13.36
C LEU A 318 -11.71 -9.70 13.48
N ILE A 319 -12.30 -9.75 14.67
CA ILE A 319 -13.72 -9.43 14.86
C ILE A 319 -13.99 -7.96 14.54
N LEU A 320 -13.02 -7.07 14.72
CA LEU A 320 -13.22 -5.64 14.48
C LEU A 320 -13.24 -5.27 13.02
N LEU A 321 -12.36 -5.85 12.21
CA LEU A 321 -12.36 -5.51 10.80
C LEU A 321 -13.68 -5.93 10.15
N PHE A 322 -14.17 -7.14 10.43
CA PHE A 322 -15.47 -7.56 9.89
C PHE A 322 -16.60 -6.66 10.38
N LYS A 323 -16.56 -6.18 11.63
CA LYS A 323 -17.53 -5.19 12.14
C LYS A 323 -17.38 -3.83 11.48
N TYR A 324 -16.16 -3.36 11.23
CA TYR A 324 -15.86 -2.10 10.57
C TYR A 324 -16.30 -2.15 9.10
N LEU A 325 -15.91 -3.20 8.35
CA LEU A 325 -16.32 -3.42 6.96
C LEU A 325 -17.83 -3.56 6.85
N ARG A 326 -18.46 -4.26 7.81
CA ARG A 326 -19.92 -4.35 7.90
C ARG A 326 -20.57 -3.02 8.22
N PHE A 327 -20.03 -2.24 9.16
CA PHE A 327 -20.52 -0.90 9.46
C PHE A 327 -20.37 0.01 8.24
N GLN A 328 -19.24 -0.03 7.53
CA GLN A 328 -19.13 0.67 6.24
C GLN A 328 -20.20 0.20 5.26
N ARG A 329 -20.44 -1.11 5.13
CA ARG A 329 -21.49 -1.63 4.24
C ARG A 329 -22.90 -1.18 4.65
N GLU A 330 -23.16 -1.02 5.94
CA GLU A 330 -24.48 -0.66 6.49
C GLU A 330 -24.69 0.87 6.56
N SER A 331 -23.64 1.65 6.78
CA SER A 331 -23.66 3.13 6.89
C SER A 331 -23.36 3.84 5.57
N SER A 332 -22.74 3.15 4.60
CA SER A 332 -22.54 3.69 3.26
C SER A 332 -23.79 3.45 2.43
N CYS A 333 -24.22 4.44 1.65
CA CYS A 333 -25.26 4.28 0.61
C CYS A 333 -24.86 3.31 -0.54
N LEU A 334 -23.81 2.50 -0.37
CA LEU A 334 -23.41 1.43 -1.26
C LEU A 334 -24.39 0.27 -1.12
N ARG A 335 -25.42 0.26 -1.98
CA ARG A 335 -26.07 -1.00 -2.31
C ARG A 335 -25.09 -1.81 -3.15
N LEU A 336 -24.84 -3.04 -2.71
CA LEU A 336 -24.16 -4.15 -3.39
C LEU A 336 -23.52 -3.78 -4.73
N CYS A 337 -22.19 -3.90 -4.83
CA CYS A 337 -21.46 -3.77 -6.08
C CYS A 337 -22.18 -4.57 -7.21
N ASN A 338 -22.37 -3.93 -8.38
CA ASN A 338 -23.18 -4.45 -9.50
C ASN A 338 -24.71 -4.60 -9.29
N HIS A 339 -25.26 -4.11 -8.17
CA HIS A 339 -26.68 -4.08 -7.81
C HIS A 339 -27.09 -2.77 -7.11
N GLY A 340 -27.30 -1.67 -7.85
CA GLY A 340 -27.87 -0.44 -7.29
C GLY A 340 -27.40 0.86 -7.96
N LEU A 341 -27.35 1.94 -7.19
CA LEU A 341 -26.60 3.15 -7.54
C LEU A 341 -25.30 3.10 -6.75
N VAL A 342 -24.16 3.33 -7.41
CA VAL A 342 -22.87 3.41 -6.73
C VAL A 342 -22.79 4.76 -6.02
N PHE A 343 -22.80 4.80 -4.70
CA PHE A 343 -22.51 6.02 -3.96
C PHE A 343 -21.23 5.81 -3.16
N PRO A 344 -20.12 6.50 -3.47
CA PRO A 344 -18.94 6.51 -2.63
C PRO A 344 -19.25 7.32 -1.36
N SER A 345 -19.91 6.68 -0.40
CA SER A 345 -20.09 7.22 0.94
C SER A 345 -18.98 6.66 1.82
N LEU A 346 -17.76 7.21 1.74
CA LEU A 346 -16.69 6.77 2.64
C LEU A 346 -16.83 7.32 4.08
N PHE A 347 -17.78 8.22 4.33
CA PHE A 347 -18.10 8.79 5.64
C PHE A 347 -19.56 9.27 5.67
N GLU A 348 -20.27 9.06 6.77
CA GLU A 348 -21.46 9.87 7.07
C GLU A 348 -21.03 11.35 7.11
N ASN A 349 -21.57 12.18 6.21
CA ASN A 349 -21.36 13.63 6.10
C ASN A 349 -20.05 14.18 5.48
N CYS A 350 -19.22 13.41 4.77
CA CYS A 350 -18.03 13.98 4.11
C CYS A 350 -17.97 13.72 2.58
N PRO A 351 -18.06 14.77 1.73
CA PRO A 351 -17.98 14.63 0.27
C PRO A 351 -16.55 14.49 -0.29
N LYS A 352 -15.58 14.21 0.59
CA LYS A 352 -14.15 14.27 0.29
C LYS A 352 -13.53 12.90 0.44
N VAL A 353 -12.60 12.58 -0.46
CA VAL A 353 -11.87 11.32 -0.50
C VAL A 353 -10.38 11.63 -0.54
N LEU A 354 -9.59 10.96 0.31
CA LEU A 354 -8.14 11.10 0.37
C LEU A 354 -7.47 10.07 -0.55
N SER A 355 -6.32 10.42 -1.12
CA SER A 355 -5.50 9.47 -1.91
C SER A 355 -5.11 8.24 -1.08
N THR A 356 -4.75 8.42 0.19
CA THR A 356 -4.40 7.32 1.11
C THR A 356 -5.55 6.35 1.38
N SER A 357 -6.81 6.79 1.23
CA SER A 357 -7.97 5.90 1.34
C SER A 357 -8.05 4.83 0.23
N THR A 358 -7.19 4.90 -0.80
CA THR A 358 -6.97 3.81 -1.78
C THR A 358 -6.31 2.56 -1.18
N ILE A 359 -5.93 2.58 0.09
CA ILE A 359 -5.54 1.39 0.86
C ILE A 359 -6.76 0.53 1.28
N THR A 360 -7.96 1.11 1.25
CA THR A 360 -9.20 0.42 1.65
C THR A 360 -9.51 -0.82 0.79
N PRO A 361 -9.43 -0.77 -0.56
CA PRO A 361 -9.55 -1.97 -1.39
C PRO A 361 -8.54 -3.07 -1.03
N LEU A 362 -7.28 -2.72 -0.69
CA LEU A 362 -6.28 -3.67 -0.18
C LEU A 362 -6.81 -4.40 1.06
N VAL A 363 -7.28 -3.65 2.06
CA VAL A 363 -7.78 -4.22 3.33
C VAL A 363 -9.00 -5.12 3.07
N GLN A 364 -9.87 -4.72 2.15
CA GLN A 364 -11.04 -5.51 1.72
C GLN A 364 -10.64 -6.81 1.03
N VAL A 365 -9.66 -6.79 0.10
CA VAL A 365 -9.14 -8.00 -0.54
C VAL A 365 -8.55 -8.96 0.50
N LEU A 366 -7.73 -8.46 1.42
CA LEU A 366 -7.14 -9.27 2.49
C LEU A 366 -8.20 -9.86 3.45
N ALA A 367 -9.32 -9.17 3.64
CA ALA A 367 -10.46 -9.65 4.41
C ALA A 367 -11.33 -10.67 3.64
N GLY A 368 -11.16 -10.80 2.33
CA GLY A 368 -11.97 -11.62 1.44
C GLY A 368 -13.20 -10.90 0.84
N ASP A 369 -13.36 -9.60 1.06
CA ASP A 369 -14.45 -8.78 0.50
C ASP A 369 -14.06 -8.19 -0.87
N VAL A 370 -13.82 -9.08 -1.83
CA VAL A 370 -13.28 -8.71 -3.16
C VAL A 370 -14.26 -7.87 -3.98
N GLU A 371 -15.57 -8.06 -3.82
CA GLU A 371 -16.59 -7.33 -4.57
C GLU A 371 -16.59 -5.83 -4.23
N GLU A 372 -16.51 -5.49 -2.95
CA GLU A 372 -16.45 -4.11 -2.52
C GLU A 372 -15.12 -3.46 -2.94
N ALA A 373 -14.02 -4.21 -2.82
CA ALA A 373 -12.71 -3.75 -3.28
C ALA A 373 -12.70 -3.39 -4.77
N ILE A 374 -13.36 -4.17 -5.62
CA ILE A 374 -13.52 -3.89 -7.05
C ILE A 374 -14.22 -2.55 -7.27
N CYS A 375 -15.33 -2.31 -6.57
CA CYS A 375 -16.12 -1.09 -6.72
C CYS A 375 -15.33 0.16 -6.31
N LEU A 376 -14.69 0.11 -5.15
CA LEU A 376 -13.94 1.24 -4.63
C LEU A 376 -12.68 1.51 -5.46
N HIS A 377 -11.97 0.47 -5.89
CA HIS A 377 -10.81 0.60 -6.79
C HIS A 377 -11.19 1.27 -8.11
N ALA A 378 -12.32 0.89 -8.71
CA ALA A 378 -12.77 1.49 -9.97
C ALA A 378 -13.07 2.99 -9.84
N PHE A 379 -13.59 3.43 -8.69
CA PHE A 379 -13.78 4.85 -8.41
C PHE A 379 -12.47 5.63 -8.43
N TYR A 380 -11.44 5.14 -7.73
CA TYR A 380 -10.11 5.78 -7.75
C TYR A 380 -9.43 5.71 -9.10
N TYR A 381 -9.57 4.60 -9.82
CA TYR A 381 -9.07 4.50 -11.18
C TYR A 381 -9.72 5.52 -12.11
N ALA A 382 -11.02 5.79 -11.97
CA ALA A 382 -11.70 6.83 -12.75
C ALA A 382 -11.16 8.23 -12.45
N ILE A 383 -10.82 8.54 -11.18
CA ILE A 383 -10.12 9.78 -10.83
C ILE A 383 -8.74 9.83 -11.54
N TRP A 384 -7.98 8.73 -11.50
CA TRP A 384 -6.70 8.64 -12.22
C TRP A 384 -6.88 8.85 -13.72
N GLN A 385 -7.90 8.27 -14.34
CA GLN A 385 -8.17 8.47 -15.76
C GLN A 385 -8.45 9.93 -16.11
N ARG A 386 -9.08 10.69 -15.21
CA ARG A 386 -9.36 12.12 -15.43
C ARG A 386 -8.13 12.98 -15.28
N PHE A 387 -7.35 12.75 -14.22
CA PHE A 387 -6.24 13.64 -13.88
C PHE A 387 -4.88 13.08 -14.26
N GLU A 388 -4.76 11.86 -14.79
CA GLU A 388 -3.47 11.17 -15.05
C GLU A 388 -2.53 11.17 -13.82
N ALA A 389 -3.10 11.23 -12.62
CA ALA A 389 -2.49 11.20 -11.29
C ALA A 389 -3.63 11.22 -10.26
N LEU A 390 -3.39 10.78 -9.02
CA LEU A 390 -4.37 10.91 -7.95
C LEU A 390 -4.11 12.18 -7.13
N PRO A 391 -5.03 13.17 -7.10
CA PRO A 391 -4.91 14.28 -6.16
C PRO A 391 -4.96 13.78 -4.72
N GLU A 392 -4.20 14.41 -3.85
CA GLU A 392 -4.13 14.07 -2.43
C GLU A 392 -5.49 14.10 -1.73
N ARG A 393 -6.36 15.02 -2.15
CA ARG A 393 -7.76 15.04 -1.72
C ARG A 393 -8.67 15.42 -2.88
N TYR A 394 -9.66 14.58 -3.15
CA TYR A 394 -10.67 14.77 -4.17
C TYR A 394 -12.05 15.00 -3.56
N ASN A 395 -12.80 15.98 -4.07
CA ASN A 395 -14.18 16.24 -3.69
C ASN A 395 -15.11 15.76 -4.81
N TRP A 396 -15.86 14.70 -4.55
CA TRP A 396 -16.70 14.07 -5.57
C TRP A 396 -18.00 14.84 -5.84
N GLN A 397 -18.46 15.67 -4.89
CA GLN A 397 -19.61 16.56 -5.12
C GLN A 397 -19.25 17.72 -6.03
N LEU A 398 -18.08 18.33 -5.80
CA LEU A 398 -17.53 19.39 -6.66
C LEU A 398 -16.90 18.84 -7.94
N LYS A 399 -16.70 17.52 -8.02
CA LYS A 399 -15.96 16.83 -9.07
C LYS A 399 -14.57 17.47 -9.31
N ALA A 400 -13.88 17.86 -8.24
CA ALA A 400 -12.63 18.62 -8.31
C ALA A 400 -11.66 18.25 -7.17
N PRO A 401 -10.35 18.41 -7.34
CA PRO A 401 -9.39 18.28 -6.26
C PRO A 401 -9.55 19.40 -5.23
N ASP A 402 -9.57 19.05 -3.95
CA ASP A 402 -9.41 20.00 -2.84
C ASP A 402 -7.92 20.23 -2.52
N VAL A 403 -7.10 19.19 -2.70
CA VAL A 403 -5.63 19.23 -2.55
C VAL A 403 -5.05 18.61 -3.81
N HIS A 404 -4.34 19.41 -4.59
CA HIS A 404 -3.92 19.10 -5.96
C HIS A 404 -2.61 18.31 -6.04
N PHE A 405 -1.97 18.05 -4.92
CA PHE A 405 -0.66 17.44 -4.80
C PHE A 405 -0.69 15.93 -5.13
N TYR A 406 0.37 15.37 -5.71
CA TYR A 406 0.57 13.92 -5.87
C TYR A 406 2.06 13.57 -5.67
N PRO A 407 2.44 13.03 -4.50
CA PRO A 407 3.83 12.73 -4.16
C PRO A 407 4.25 11.32 -4.57
N LEU A 408 3.86 10.87 -5.77
CA LEU A 408 4.23 9.54 -6.30
C LEU A 408 3.71 8.35 -5.46
N ARG A 409 2.56 8.56 -4.83
CA ARG A 409 1.88 7.65 -3.90
C ARG A 409 1.64 6.22 -4.44
N PRO A 410 1.88 5.17 -3.62
CA PRO A 410 1.80 3.77 -4.05
C PRO A 410 0.42 3.12 -3.92
N GLU A 411 -0.48 3.68 -3.12
CA GLU A 411 -1.61 2.94 -2.54
C GLU A 411 -2.62 2.44 -3.62
N LEU A 412 -2.80 3.19 -4.73
CA LEU A 412 -3.59 2.70 -5.87
C LEU A 412 -2.89 1.56 -6.63
N VAL A 413 -1.57 1.63 -6.77
CA VAL A 413 -0.79 0.57 -7.44
C VAL A 413 -0.82 -0.71 -6.61
N GLU A 414 -0.65 -0.60 -5.29
CA GLU A 414 -0.76 -1.73 -4.37
C GLU A 414 -2.13 -2.41 -4.46
N SER A 415 -3.21 -1.63 -4.36
CA SER A 415 -4.58 -2.14 -4.51
C SER A 415 -4.81 -2.79 -5.88
N THR A 416 -4.26 -2.22 -6.96
CA THR A 416 -4.30 -2.80 -8.31
C THR A 416 -3.59 -4.15 -8.36
N TYR A 417 -2.38 -4.21 -7.79
CA TYR A 417 -1.56 -5.41 -7.70
C TYR A 417 -2.29 -6.53 -6.95
N LEU A 418 -2.88 -6.25 -5.79
CA LEU A 418 -3.56 -7.28 -5.00
C LEU A 418 -4.89 -7.73 -5.59
N LEU A 419 -5.65 -6.83 -6.20
CA LEU A 419 -6.85 -7.21 -6.95
C LEU A 419 -6.49 -8.10 -8.15
N TYR A 420 -5.37 -7.81 -8.83
CA TYR A 420 -4.85 -8.71 -9.85
C TYR A 420 -4.44 -10.07 -9.26
N GLN A 421 -3.75 -10.11 -8.11
CA GLN A 421 -3.41 -11.38 -7.47
C GLN A 421 -4.64 -12.20 -7.07
N ALA A 422 -5.70 -11.55 -6.57
CA ALA A 422 -6.93 -12.20 -6.14
C ALA A 422 -7.80 -12.70 -7.32
N THR A 423 -7.89 -11.92 -8.40
CA THR A 423 -8.84 -12.18 -9.50
C THR A 423 -8.18 -12.73 -10.76
N LYS A 424 -6.89 -12.43 -10.97
CA LYS A 424 -6.13 -12.61 -12.22
C LYS A 424 -6.80 -11.96 -13.44
N ASN A 425 -7.62 -10.93 -13.21
CA ASN A 425 -8.36 -10.25 -14.26
C ASN A 425 -7.44 -9.30 -15.07
N PRO A 426 -7.43 -9.39 -16.41
CA PRO A 426 -6.61 -8.51 -17.27
C PRO A 426 -6.89 -7.01 -17.11
N PHE A 427 -8.07 -6.61 -16.63
CA PHE A 427 -8.42 -5.22 -16.33
C PHE A 427 -7.33 -4.51 -15.51
N TYR A 428 -6.81 -5.17 -14.48
CA TYR A 428 -5.81 -4.58 -13.58
C TYR A 428 -4.44 -4.38 -14.25
N LEU A 429 -4.11 -5.17 -15.27
CA LEU A 429 -2.91 -4.94 -16.08
C LEU A 429 -3.05 -3.68 -16.94
N HIS A 430 -4.25 -3.43 -17.48
CA HIS A 430 -4.55 -2.17 -18.19
C HIS A 430 -4.48 -0.95 -17.26
N VAL A 431 -4.97 -1.09 -16.02
CA VAL A 431 -4.86 -0.04 -14.99
C VAL A 431 -3.39 0.24 -14.70
N GLY A 432 -2.59 -0.79 -14.42
CA GLY A 432 -1.15 -0.66 -14.20
C GLY A 432 -0.42 -0.01 -15.38
N GLN A 433 -0.76 -0.39 -16.61
CA GLN A 433 -0.21 0.21 -17.82
C GLN A 433 -0.47 1.71 -17.85
N LYS A 434 -1.70 2.13 -17.54
CA LYS A 434 -2.06 3.55 -17.50
C LYS A 434 -1.35 4.31 -16.40
N ILE A 435 -1.22 3.73 -15.21
CA ILE A 435 -0.48 4.35 -14.11
C ILE A 435 0.98 4.57 -14.49
N LEU A 436 1.66 3.53 -14.98
CA LEU A 436 3.07 3.60 -15.40
C LEU A 436 3.28 4.66 -16.48
N GLN A 437 2.42 4.67 -17.51
CA GLN A 437 2.49 5.67 -18.59
C GLN A 437 2.27 7.10 -18.09
N SER A 438 1.32 7.30 -17.16
CA SER A 438 1.05 8.61 -16.55
C SER A 438 2.24 9.11 -15.72
N ILE A 439 2.84 8.24 -14.90
CA ILE A 439 4.04 8.57 -14.10
C ILE A 439 5.19 8.95 -15.02
N GLU A 440 5.51 8.11 -16.00
CA GLU A 440 6.62 8.35 -16.94
C GLU A 440 6.44 9.66 -17.72
N LYS A 441 5.21 9.96 -18.17
CA LYS A 441 4.90 11.16 -18.94
C LYS A 441 4.99 12.44 -18.10
N HIS A 442 4.47 12.42 -16.87
CA HIS A 442 4.22 13.66 -16.12
C HIS A 442 5.24 13.95 -15.03
N THR A 443 5.92 12.93 -14.50
CA THR A 443 6.76 13.06 -13.30
C THR A 443 8.26 12.89 -13.58
N ARG A 444 8.63 12.25 -14.71
CA ARG A 444 10.02 12.10 -15.13
C ARG A 444 10.69 13.47 -15.31
N VAL A 445 11.85 13.64 -14.69
CA VAL A 445 12.75 14.81 -14.81
C VAL A 445 14.17 14.36 -15.08
N ARG A 446 15.17 15.25 -15.07
CA ARG A 446 16.55 14.92 -15.47
C ARG A 446 17.14 13.77 -14.65
N CYS A 447 17.10 13.86 -13.32
CA CYS A 447 17.76 12.91 -12.43
C CYS A 447 16.79 11.99 -11.67
N GLY A 448 15.55 11.83 -12.11
CA GLY A 448 14.63 10.89 -11.46
C GLY A 448 13.18 11.21 -11.76
N TYR A 449 12.34 11.09 -10.73
CA TYR A 449 10.90 11.33 -10.79
C TYR A 449 10.51 12.34 -9.72
N ALA A 450 9.87 13.43 -10.14
CA ALA A 450 9.47 14.52 -9.27
C ALA A 450 7.99 14.42 -8.89
N THR A 451 7.71 14.71 -7.63
CA THR A 451 6.36 14.95 -7.13
C THR A 451 5.60 15.96 -7.99
N LEU A 452 4.31 15.73 -8.23
CA LEU A 452 3.44 16.74 -8.83
C LEU A 452 2.93 17.68 -7.74
N HIS A 453 3.29 18.96 -7.85
CA HIS A 453 2.73 19.99 -6.99
C HIS A 453 1.22 20.16 -7.28
N HIS A 454 0.83 20.06 -8.56
CA HIS A 454 -0.55 20.25 -8.97
C HIS A 454 -0.95 19.33 -10.13
N VAL A 455 -1.89 18.41 -9.88
CA VAL A 455 -2.30 17.36 -10.83
C VAL A 455 -2.98 17.87 -12.11
N ILE A 456 -3.50 19.10 -12.13
CA ILE A 456 -4.18 19.64 -13.32
C ILE A 456 -3.18 20.26 -14.31
N ASP A 457 -2.33 21.19 -13.85
CA ASP A 457 -1.37 21.91 -14.70
C ASP A 457 -0.02 21.16 -14.88
N LYS A 458 0.20 20.11 -14.08
CA LYS A 458 1.41 19.26 -14.09
C LYS A 458 2.69 19.96 -13.64
N SER A 459 2.56 21.04 -12.86
CA SER A 459 3.67 21.63 -12.13
C SER A 459 4.27 20.62 -11.14
N LYS A 460 5.59 20.70 -10.96
CA LYS A 460 6.40 19.72 -10.23
C LYS A 460 7.04 20.37 -9.01
N GLU A 461 7.22 19.57 -7.98
CA GLU A 461 8.02 19.89 -6.81
C GLU A 461 9.31 19.07 -6.85
N ASP A 462 10.45 19.68 -6.48
CA ASP A 462 11.76 19.04 -6.57
C ASP A 462 11.99 18.07 -5.41
N ARG A 463 11.25 16.96 -5.42
CA ARG A 463 11.34 15.90 -4.41
C ARG A 463 10.98 14.56 -5.02
N MET A 464 11.79 13.53 -4.72
CA MET A 464 11.48 12.12 -4.96
C MET A 464 11.45 11.42 -3.61
N GLU A 465 10.26 11.04 -3.16
CA GLU A 465 10.07 10.34 -1.89
C GLU A 465 10.69 8.93 -1.94
N SER A 466 11.25 8.45 -0.82
CA SER A 466 11.89 7.12 -0.76
C SER A 466 10.93 5.98 -1.16
N PHE A 467 9.68 6.07 -0.72
CA PHE A 467 8.64 5.08 -0.98
C PHE A 467 8.26 4.94 -2.46
N PHE A 468 8.57 5.93 -3.30
CA PHE A 468 8.35 5.78 -4.74
C PHE A 468 9.15 4.59 -5.29
N LEU A 469 10.38 4.41 -4.82
CA LEU A 469 11.23 3.30 -5.22
C LEU A 469 10.82 2.02 -4.50
N SER A 470 10.59 2.07 -3.19
CA SER A 470 10.31 0.87 -2.39
C SER A 470 8.90 0.30 -2.55
N GLU A 471 7.93 1.11 -2.96
CA GLU A 471 6.53 0.69 -3.06
C GLU A 471 5.99 0.83 -4.49
N THR A 472 5.88 2.06 -5.01
CA THR A 472 5.23 2.32 -6.32
C THR A 472 5.90 1.54 -7.44
N CYS A 473 7.22 1.61 -7.55
CA CYS A 473 7.98 0.87 -8.56
C CYS A 473 7.92 -0.65 -8.32
N LYS A 474 8.02 -1.09 -7.07
CA LYS A 474 7.96 -2.52 -6.67
C LYS A 474 6.62 -3.14 -7.08
N TYR A 475 5.50 -2.51 -6.72
CA TYR A 475 4.17 -3.03 -7.05
C TYR A 475 3.87 -3.00 -8.55
N LEU A 476 4.32 -1.97 -9.28
CA LEU A 476 4.22 -1.96 -10.75
C LEU A 476 5.00 -3.11 -11.38
N PHE A 477 6.24 -3.33 -10.93
CA PHE A 477 7.06 -4.44 -11.41
C PHE A 477 6.40 -5.80 -11.14
N LEU A 478 5.98 -6.03 -9.89
CA LEU A 478 5.34 -7.27 -9.46
C LEU A 478 3.99 -7.52 -10.13
N LEU A 479 3.24 -6.48 -10.49
CA LEU A 479 1.98 -6.60 -11.25
C LEU A 479 2.22 -7.22 -12.62
N PHE A 480 3.32 -6.88 -13.29
CA PHE A 480 3.64 -7.40 -14.61
C PHE A 480 4.50 -8.67 -14.58
N ASP A 481 5.26 -8.91 -13.51
CA ASP A 481 6.10 -10.10 -13.33
C ASP A 481 5.34 -11.26 -12.68
N ILE A 482 4.47 -11.92 -13.45
CA ILE A 482 3.57 -12.97 -12.92
C ILE A 482 4.29 -14.23 -12.42
N GLU A 483 5.54 -14.42 -12.82
CA GLU A 483 6.40 -15.57 -12.46
C GLU A 483 7.36 -15.24 -11.30
N ASN A 484 7.23 -14.05 -10.71
CA ASN A 484 8.11 -13.65 -9.61
C ASN A 484 7.99 -14.62 -8.42
N PRO A 485 9.08 -14.97 -7.73
CA PRO A 485 9.08 -15.83 -6.54
C PRO A 485 8.10 -15.40 -5.44
N VAL A 486 7.81 -14.09 -5.33
CA VAL A 486 6.77 -13.54 -4.43
C VAL A 486 5.40 -14.17 -4.70
N HIS A 487 5.11 -14.55 -5.95
CA HIS A 487 3.83 -15.11 -6.37
C HIS A 487 3.84 -16.64 -6.48
N VAL A 488 4.94 -17.23 -7.00
CA VAL A 488 4.94 -18.62 -7.50
C VAL A 488 5.77 -19.63 -6.68
N GLY A 489 6.39 -19.23 -5.57
CA GLY A 489 7.39 -20.03 -4.86
C GLY A 489 6.89 -21.08 -3.83
N GLY A 490 5.58 -21.34 -3.71
CA GLY A 490 5.01 -22.24 -2.67
C GLY A 490 5.15 -21.74 -1.22
N ARG A 491 6.05 -20.78 -0.97
CA ARG A 491 6.20 -19.99 0.25
C ARG A 491 5.37 -18.71 0.13
N ALA A 492 4.58 -18.41 1.15
CA ALA A 492 3.76 -17.21 1.16
C ALA A 492 4.59 -16.03 1.69
N PHE A 493 4.48 -14.89 1.03
CA PHE A 493 5.01 -13.61 1.51
C PHE A 493 3.88 -12.65 1.85
N ILE A 494 4.18 -11.66 2.67
CA ILE A 494 3.28 -10.56 2.99
C ILE A 494 4.08 -9.26 3.08
N PHE A 495 3.52 -8.17 2.60
CA PHE A 495 4.14 -6.86 2.71
C PHE A 495 3.84 -6.22 4.06
N THR A 496 4.72 -5.37 4.59
CA THR A 496 4.38 -4.36 5.62
C THR A 496 3.52 -3.25 5.00
N THR A 497 3.14 -2.22 5.76
CA THR A 497 2.39 -1.06 5.21
C THR A 497 3.27 -0.16 4.35
N GLU A 498 4.60 -0.36 4.39
CA GLU A 498 5.62 0.37 3.61
C GLU A 498 6.22 -0.54 2.52
N GLY A 499 5.46 -1.55 2.08
CA GLY A 499 5.87 -2.43 0.98
C GLY A 499 7.05 -3.36 1.25
N HIS A 500 7.47 -3.56 2.52
CA HIS A 500 8.60 -4.45 2.82
C HIS A 500 8.20 -5.92 2.92
N LEU A 501 8.95 -6.80 2.28
CA LEU A 501 8.61 -8.22 2.13
C LEU A 501 8.95 -9.07 3.36
N LEU A 502 7.94 -9.73 3.94
CA LEU A 502 8.11 -10.66 5.07
C LEU A 502 7.69 -12.09 4.70
N PRO A 503 8.57 -13.10 4.85
CA PRO A 503 8.21 -14.50 4.60
C PRO A 503 7.27 -15.04 5.69
N VAL A 504 6.10 -15.56 5.28
CA VAL A 504 5.15 -16.20 6.18
C VAL A 504 5.59 -17.65 6.45
N GLY A 505 6.40 -17.83 7.49
CA GLY A 505 7.00 -19.11 7.85
C GLY A 505 6.56 -19.69 9.21
N ARG A 506 6.94 -20.95 9.48
CA ARG A 506 6.75 -21.57 10.80
C ARG A 506 7.53 -20.87 11.91
N GLN A 507 8.69 -20.31 11.60
CA GLN A 507 9.51 -19.54 12.54
C GLN A 507 8.72 -18.35 13.08
N LEU A 508 8.08 -17.57 12.19
CA LEU A 508 7.26 -16.45 12.63
C LEU A 508 5.97 -16.88 13.36
N ARG A 509 5.47 -18.10 13.13
CA ARG A 509 4.25 -18.61 13.78
C ARG A 509 4.48 -19.17 15.20
N ARG A 510 5.72 -19.46 15.60
CA ARG A 510 6.04 -20.04 16.91
C ARG A 510 6.63 -18.98 17.83
N ALA A 511 5.83 -18.47 18.78
CA ALA A 511 6.39 -17.71 19.90
C ALA A 511 7.03 -18.68 20.91
N GLY A 512 8.34 -18.53 21.15
CA GLY A 512 9.08 -19.30 22.16
C GLY A 512 8.65 -18.99 23.60
N TRP A 513 8.01 -17.85 23.82
CA TRP A 513 7.59 -17.32 25.14
C TRP A 513 6.12 -17.56 25.47
N ARG A 514 5.51 -18.66 24.99
CA ARG A 514 4.12 -19.02 25.35
C ARG A 514 3.85 -19.21 26.85
N GLY A 515 4.90 -19.35 27.66
CA GLY A 515 4.83 -19.46 29.12
C GLY A 515 5.04 -18.15 29.90
N LEU A 516 5.47 -17.07 29.24
CA LEU A 516 5.39 -15.74 29.85
C LEU A 516 3.92 -15.34 29.81
N HIS A 517 3.26 -15.55 30.94
CA HIS A 517 1.95 -15.02 31.27
C HIS A 517 1.97 -13.48 31.11
N LEU A 518 1.95 -12.98 29.88
CA LEU A 518 1.32 -11.71 29.51
C LEU A 518 -0.20 -11.94 29.66
N GLU A 519 -0.61 -12.27 30.89
CA GLU A 519 -1.98 -12.61 31.22
C GLU A 519 -2.92 -11.50 30.81
N ASP A 520 -4.07 -11.91 30.30
CA ASP A 520 -5.30 -11.16 30.10
C ASP A 520 -5.87 -10.55 31.41
N LYS A 521 -5.03 -10.17 32.38
CA LYS A 521 -5.41 -9.77 33.75
C LYS A 521 -5.57 -8.27 33.98
N THR A 522 -5.39 -7.41 32.98
CA THR A 522 -5.51 -5.94 33.15
C THR A 522 -6.70 -5.31 32.43
N VAL A 523 -7.69 -6.08 31.96
CA VAL A 523 -9.03 -5.50 31.74
C VAL A 523 -9.70 -5.44 33.11
N PRO A 524 -10.08 -4.26 33.64
CA PRO A 524 -10.80 -4.19 34.89
C PRO A 524 -12.13 -4.94 34.75
N THR A 525 -12.23 -6.09 35.41
CA THR A 525 -13.46 -6.87 35.56
C THR A 525 -14.46 -6.09 36.42
N ARG A 526 -15.07 -5.04 35.85
CA ARG A 526 -16.24 -4.40 36.45
C ARG A 526 -17.10 -3.70 35.40
N GLN A 527 -17.62 -4.50 34.48
CA GLN A 527 -19.01 -4.40 34.03
C GLN A 527 -19.41 -5.80 33.58
N LYS A 528 -20.45 -6.36 34.20
CA LYS A 528 -21.12 -7.55 33.66
C LYS A 528 -21.60 -7.16 32.27
N ILE A 529 -20.84 -7.54 31.25
CA ILE A 529 -21.31 -7.53 29.87
C ILE A 529 -22.41 -8.59 29.83
N THR A 530 -23.66 -8.15 29.85
CA THR A 530 -24.78 -8.98 29.37
C THR A 530 -24.51 -9.22 27.89
N MET A 531 -23.85 -10.34 27.59
CA MET A 531 -23.80 -10.85 26.23
C MET A 531 -25.24 -11.12 25.82
N HIS A 532 -25.74 -10.38 24.83
CA HIS A 532 -26.97 -10.78 24.15
C HIS A 532 -26.77 -12.17 23.53
N PRO A 533 -27.77 -13.07 23.59
CA PRO A 533 -27.63 -14.48 23.20
C PRO A 533 -27.15 -14.70 21.75
N ASP A 534 -27.35 -13.73 20.86
CA ASP A 534 -27.02 -13.83 19.43
C ASP A 534 -25.51 -13.91 19.14
N ALA A 535 -24.64 -13.34 19.99
CA ALA A 535 -23.20 -13.35 19.72
C ALA A 535 -22.55 -14.74 19.89
N SER A 536 -23.24 -15.68 20.55
CA SER A 536 -22.76 -17.04 20.78
C SER A 536 -23.03 -17.98 19.59
N GLN A 537 -24.03 -17.67 18.76
CA GLN A 537 -24.37 -18.46 17.58
C GLN A 537 -23.45 -18.16 16.38
N ASP A 538 -22.92 -16.95 16.27
CA ASP A 538 -21.96 -16.60 15.18
C ASP A 538 -20.55 -17.18 15.39
N LEU A 539 -20.18 -17.48 16.65
CA LEU A 539 -18.87 -18.10 16.97
C LEU A 539 -18.78 -19.55 16.49
N SER A 540 -19.88 -20.29 16.45
CA SER A 540 -19.89 -21.66 15.93
C SER A 540 -19.77 -21.69 14.40
N LEU A 541 -20.37 -20.72 13.70
CA LEU A 541 -20.30 -20.58 12.23
C LEU A 541 -18.89 -20.26 11.70
N ILE A 542 -18.12 -19.43 12.42
CA ILE A 542 -16.76 -19.05 12.00
C ILE A 542 -15.71 -20.10 12.43
N SER A 543 -15.96 -20.86 13.50
CA SER A 543 -15.07 -21.97 13.89
C SER A 543 -15.22 -23.21 13.02
N GLN A 544 -16.36 -23.34 12.30
CA GLN A 544 -16.67 -24.49 11.44
C GLN A 544 -16.32 -24.27 9.97
N THR A 545 -16.03 -23.05 9.54
CA THR A 545 -15.70 -22.75 8.13
C THR A 545 -14.18 -22.70 7.95
N SER A 546 -13.60 -23.88 7.69
CA SER A 546 -12.26 -24.03 7.10
C SER A 546 -12.21 -23.61 5.62
N GLU A 547 -13.29 -23.06 5.08
CA GLU A 547 -13.39 -22.66 3.69
C GLU A 547 -12.82 -21.24 3.53
N CYS A 548 -11.60 -21.14 3.01
CA CYS A 548 -11.19 -19.93 2.31
C CYS A 548 -12.20 -19.69 1.19
N TRP A 549 -13.03 -18.64 1.30
CA TRP A 549 -13.96 -18.23 0.25
C TRP A 549 -13.17 -18.08 -1.06
N ARG A 550 -13.38 -18.99 -2.02
CA ARG A 550 -12.76 -18.89 -3.34
C ARG A 550 -13.42 -17.73 -4.07
N VAL A 551 -12.60 -16.82 -4.59
CA VAL A 551 -13.07 -15.75 -5.48
C VAL A 551 -13.88 -16.38 -6.62
N ASN A 552 -15.06 -15.84 -6.91
CA ASN A 552 -15.94 -16.37 -7.96
C ASN A 552 -15.15 -16.44 -9.29
N PRO A 553 -15.05 -17.62 -9.94
CA PRO A 553 -14.31 -17.79 -11.20
C PRO A 553 -14.71 -16.79 -12.29
N GLU A 554 -15.94 -16.30 -12.30
CA GLU A 554 -16.40 -15.28 -13.25
C GLU A 554 -15.57 -14.00 -13.18
N ARG A 555 -15.04 -13.65 -12.00
CA ARG A 555 -14.19 -12.45 -11.80
C ARG A 555 -12.85 -12.53 -12.49
N ARG A 556 -12.46 -13.71 -12.99
CA ARG A 556 -11.24 -13.87 -13.80
C ARG A 556 -11.45 -13.50 -15.27
N PHE A 557 -12.66 -13.71 -15.79
CA PHE A 557 -12.93 -13.67 -17.24
C PHE A 557 -13.89 -12.56 -17.65
N SER A 558 -14.79 -12.14 -16.75
CA SER A 558 -15.74 -11.05 -16.99
C SER A 558 -15.13 -9.70 -16.60
N LEU A 559 -15.73 -8.60 -17.08
CA LEU A 559 -15.40 -7.28 -16.55
C LEU A 559 -15.63 -7.24 -15.03
N PRO A 560 -14.74 -6.63 -14.23
CA PRO A 560 -14.94 -6.50 -12.79
C PRO A 560 -16.25 -5.79 -12.42
N LEU A 561 -16.66 -4.82 -13.24
CA LEU A 561 -17.93 -4.09 -13.12
C LEU A 561 -18.72 -4.16 -14.41
N LYS A 562 -20.06 -4.24 -14.31
CA LYS A 562 -20.91 -4.13 -15.51
C LYS A 562 -20.76 -2.73 -16.12
N PRO A 563 -20.85 -2.57 -17.45
CA PRO A 563 -20.59 -1.31 -18.16
C PRO A 563 -21.37 -0.11 -17.64
N MET A 564 -22.65 -0.31 -17.30
CA MET A 564 -23.51 0.74 -16.74
C MET A 564 -22.90 1.34 -15.45
N TYR A 565 -22.25 0.53 -14.61
CA TYR A 565 -21.61 1.01 -13.39
C TYR A 565 -20.29 1.73 -13.66
N MET A 566 -19.51 1.26 -14.64
CA MET A 566 -18.32 2.00 -15.08
C MET A 566 -18.71 3.40 -15.58
N GLN A 567 -19.76 3.51 -16.40
CA GLN A 567 -20.28 4.80 -16.88
C GLN A 567 -20.81 5.69 -15.75
N GLN A 568 -21.51 5.11 -14.76
CA GLN A 568 -21.96 5.86 -13.58
C GLN A 568 -20.77 6.45 -12.81
N ILE A 569 -19.73 5.66 -12.56
CA ILE A 569 -18.51 6.10 -11.88
C ILE A 569 -17.81 7.20 -12.68
N GLU A 570 -17.65 7.01 -13.99
CA GLU A 570 -17.05 8.00 -14.88
C GLU A 570 -17.81 9.34 -14.86
N SER A 571 -19.15 9.31 -14.86
CA SER A 571 -19.96 10.53 -14.73
C SER A 571 -19.82 11.19 -13.36
N MET A 572 -19.71 10.40 -12.27
CA MET A 572 -19.48 10.92 -10.92
C MET A 572 -18.17 11.69 -10.80
N VAL A 573 -17.11 11.17 -11.41
CA VAL A 573 -15.80 11.84 -11.40
C VAL A 573 -15.64 12.89 -12.49
N GLY A 574 -16.67 13.13 -13.32
CA GLY A 574 -16.66 14.15 -14.38
C GLY A 574 -15.83 13.80 -15.62
N LEU A 575 -15.74 12.51 -15.97
CA LEU A 575 -15.17 12.02 -17.23
C LEU A 575 -16.19 12.02 -18.39
N LEU A 576 -17.47 11.81 -18.06
CA LEU A 576 -18.61 11.79 -18.99
C LEU A 576 -19.57 12.95 -18.74
#